data_AF-A0A536HYQ2-F1
#
_entry.id   AF-A0A536HYQ2-F1
#
_cell.length_a   1.000
_cell.length_b   1.000
_cell.length_c   1.000
_cell.angle_alpha   90.00
_cell.angle_beta   90.00
_cell.angle_gamma   90.00
#
_symmetry.space_group_name_H-M   'P 1'
#
loop_
_entity.id
_entity.type
_entity.pdbx_description
1 polymer ?
#
loop_
_entity_poly.entity_id
_entity_poly.type
_entity_poly.pdbx_seq_one_letter_code
_entity_poly.pdbx_strand_id
1 'polypeptide(L)'
;MQPAAVPPQPAAARSESLKDRFFDIRTLISFAILAFVLFFVLTHVQLDYRESLRAISQTNPLLYGLAFIAFYFSFVVRAVRWEVLLRNTGEQTHFGELFHIVILAWFANCVLPAKMGDFYR
;
A
#
# COMPACT_ATOMS: atom_id res chain seq x y z
N MET A 1 -29.34 -30.85 42.12
CA MET A 1 -27.94 -30.40 42.02
C MET A 1 -27.50 -30.59 40.57
N GLN A 2 -27.56 -29.53 39.75
CA GLN A 2 -27.12 -29.56 38.35
C GLN A 2 -25.60 -29.34 38.31
N PRO A 3 -24.83 -30.14 37.56
CA PRO A 3 -23.39 -29.94 37.42
C PRO A 3 -23.15 -28.65 36.64
N ALA A 4 -22.28 -27.79 37.18
CA ALA A 4 -21.88 -26.53 36.56
C ALA A 4 -21.30 -26.79 35.16
N ALA A 5 -21.91 -26.18 34.15
CA ALA A 5 -21.40 -26.22 32.78
C ALA A 5 -19.99 -25.62 32.74
N VAL A 6 -19.02 -26.45 32.36
CA VAL A 6 -17.64 -26.03 32.10
C VAL A 6 -17.67 -24.98 30.97
N PRO A 7 -17.12 -23.76 31.17
CA PRO A 7 -17.06 -22.78 30.12
C PRO A 7 -16.22 -23.33 28.95
N PRO A 8 -16.59 -23.05 27.69
CA PRO A 8 -15.82 -23.50 26.54
C PRO A 8 -14.42 -22.92 26.64
N GLN A 9 -13.42 -23.81 26.79
CA GLN A 9 -12.02 -23.42 26.66
C GLN A 9 -11.86 -22.74 25.30
N PRO A 10 -11.29 -21.52 25.24
CA PRO A 10 -10.95 -20.93 23.95
C PRO A 10 -10.01 -21.91 23.28
N ALA A 11 -10.44 -22.47 22.15
CA ALA A 11 -9.61 -23.34 21.33
C ALA A 11 -8.26 -22.65 21.17
N ALA A 12 -7.23 -23.23 21.78
CA ALA A 12 -5.88 -22.71 21.75
C ALA A 12 -5.58 -22.35 20.30
N ALA A 13 -5.36 -21.05 20.06
CA ALA A 13 -5.03 -20.54 18.74
C ALA A 13 -3.88 -21.40 18.22
N ARG A 14 -4.20 -22.26 17.25
CA ARG A 14 -3.24 -23.15 16.63
C ARG A 14 -2.16 -22.23 16.10
N SER A 15 -0.97 -22.30 16.71
CA SER A 15 0.19 -21.55 16.29
C SER A 15 0.61 -22.08 14.92
N GLU A 16 -0.10 -21.63 13.89
CA GLU A 16 0.26 -21.87 12.50
C GLU A 16 1.63 -21.23 12.31
N SER A 17 2.62 -22.10 12.18
CA SER A 17 4.03 -21.77 12.06
C SER A 17 4.22 -20.75 10.94
N LEU A 18 4.92 -19.66 11.22
CA LEU A 18 5.30 -18.62 10.25
C LEU A 18 5.95 -19.20 8.97
N LYS A 19 6.51 -20.42 9.06
CA LYS A 19 7.09 -21.16 7.94
C LYS A 19 6.05 -21.64 6.92
N ASP A 20 4.84 -21.99 7.36
CA ASP A 20 3.76 -22.45 6.47
C ASP A 20 3.14 -21.29 5.66
N ARG A 21 3.25 -20.05 6.18
CA ARG A 21 2.78 -18.85 5.48
C ARG A 21 3.78 -18.31 4.45
N PHE A 22 5.08 -18.52 4.68
CA PHE A 22 6.13 -18.21 3.70
C PHE A 22 6.09 -19.16 2.49
N PHE A 23 5.66 -20.41 2.70
CA PHE A 23 5.37 -21.38 1.63
C PHE A 23 3.90 -21.40 1.21
N ASP A 24 3.16 -20.31 1.47
CA ASP A 24 1.86 -20.12 0.83
C ASP A 24 2.10 -19.98 -0.68
N ILE A 25 1.68 -20.99 -1.43
CA ILE A 25 1.86 -21.10 -2.89
C ILE A 25 1.35 -19.85 -3.62
N ARG A 26 0.39 -19.13 -3.04
CA ARG A 26 -0.10 -17.84 -3.53
C ARG A 26 0.94 -16.73 -3.46
N THR A 27 1.74 -16.68 -2.39
CA THR A 27 2.86 -15.74 -2.25
C THR A 27 3.97 -16.12 -3.23
N LEU A 28 4.29 -17.41 -3.36
CA LEU A 28 5.28 -17.90 -4.32
C LEU A 28 4.86 -17.57 -5.77
N ILE A 29 3.59 -17.76 -6.13
CA ILE A 29 3.04 -17.38 -7.44
C ILE A 29 3.14 -15.88 -7.67
N SER A 30 2.80 -15.05 -6.67
CA SER A 30 2.89 -13.59 -6.80
C SER A 30 4.33 -13.13 -7.02
N PHE A 31 5.29 -13.73 -6.30
CA PHE A 31 6.72 -13.48 -6.52
C PHE A 31 7.22 -14.02 -7.85
N ALA A 32 6.76 -15.20 -8.29
CA ALA A 32 7.11 -15.78 -9.58
C ALA A 32 6.59 -14.92 -10.74
N ILE A 33 5.36 -14.40 -10.65
CA ILE A 33 4.80 -13.45 -11.62
C ILE A 33 5.64 -12.17 -11.63
N LEU A 34 5.97 -11.61 -10.47
CA LEU A 34 6.81 -10.41 -10.37
C LEU A 34 8.18 -10.65 -11.03
N ALA A 35 8.83 -11.77 -10.72
CA ALA A 35 10.13 -12.14 -11.28
C ALA A 35 10.04 -12.38 -12.80
N PHE A 36 8.97 -13.04 -13.27
CA PHE A 36 8.72 -13.27 -14.69
C PHE A 36 8.52 -11.95 -15.45
N VAL A 37 7.70 -11.04 -14.93
CA VAL A 37 7.49 -9.71 -15.52
C VAL A 37 8.81 -8.94 -15.55
N LEU A 38 9.56 -8.94 -14.45
CA LEU A 38 10.85 -8.24 -14.38
C LEU A 38 11.86 -8.83 -15.38
N PHE A 39 11.96 -10.17 -15.46
CA PHE A 39 12.81 -10.86 -16.42
C PHE A 39 12.40 -10.53 -17.86
N PHE A 40 11.10 -10.59 -18.16
CA PHE A 40 10.59 -10.26 -19.48
C PHE A 40 10.91 -8.81 -19.86
N VAL A 41 10.66 -7.84 -18.96
CA VAL A 41 10.99 -6.44 -19.21
C VAL A 41 12.49 -6.25 -19.46
N LEU A 42 13.34 -6.84 -18.63
CA LEU A 42 14.80 -6.69 -18.75
C LEU A 42 15.38 -7.37 -20.01
N THR A 43 14.76 -8.45 -20.49
CA THR A 43 15.30 -9.23 -21.61
C THR A 43 14.70 -8.82 -22.96
N HIS A 44 13.43 -8.39 -22.98
CA HIS A 44 12.71 -8.04 -24.21
C HIS A 44 12.63 -6.54 -24.49
N VAL A 45 12.74 -5.68 -23.47
CA VAL A 45 12.82 -4.24 -23.70
C VAL A 45 14.28 -3.90 -23.92
N GLN A 46 14.63 -3.58 -25.17
CA GLN A 46 15.89 -2.92 -25.50
C GLN A 46 15.83 -1.51 -24.87
N LEU A 47 16.08 -1.43 -23.57
CA LEU A 47 16.15 -0.18 -22.83
C LEU A 47 17.45 0.50 -23.25
N ASP A 48 17.39 1.28 -24.33
CA ASP A 48 18.42 2.24 -24.64
C ASP A 48 18.42 3.32 -23.55
N TYR A 49 19.18 3.05 -22.48
CA TYR A 49 19.35 3.94 -21.34
C TYR A 49 19.74 5.35 -21.79
N ARG A 50 20.52 5.45 -22.87
CA ARG A 50 20.94 6.73 -23.45
C ARG A 50 19.79 7.49 -24.08
N GLU A 51 18.90 6.82 -24.80
CA GLU A 51 17.75 7.47 -25.44
C GLU A 51 16.70 7.88 -24.40
N SER A 52 16.46 7.01 -23.41
CA SER A 52 15.59 7.31 -22.26
C SER A 52 16.08 8.53 -21.47
N LEU A 53 17.39 8.61 -21.18
CA LEU A 53 17.98 9.77 -20.49
C LEU A 53 17.92 11.06 -21.32
N ARG A 54 18.04 10.95 -22.65
CA ARG A 54 17.93 12.10 -23.55
C ARG A 54 16.49 12.61 -23.66
N ALA A 55 15.51 11.71 -23.65
CA ALA A 55 14.10 12.07 -23.58
C ALA A 55 13.75 12.76 -22.24
N ILE A 56 14.29 12.26 -21.13
CA ILE A 56 14.12 12.89 -19.81
C ILE A 56 14.75 14.28 -19.78
N SER A 57 15.95 14.47 -20.34
CA SER A 57 16.63 15.78 -20.34
C SER A 57 16.00 16.81 -21.30
N GLN A 58 15.31 16.34 -22.34
CA GLN A 58 14.51 17.18 -23.24
C GLN A 58 13.11 17.49 -22.70
N THR A 59 12.70 16.85 -21.62
CA THR A 59 11.38 17.07 -21.03
C THR A 59 11.28 18.49 -20.49
N ASN A 60 10.24 19.21 -20.89
CA ASN A 60 10.00 20.56 -20.42
C ASN A 60 9.75 20.55 -18.90
N PRO A 61 10.61 21.19 -18.09
CA PRO A 61 10.49 21.18 -16.64
C PRO A 61 9.18 21.80 -16.15
N LEU A 62 8.56 22.67 -16.94
CA LEU A 62 7.29 23.31 -16.64
C LEU A 62 6.11 22.33 -16.76
N LEU A 63 6.10 21.49 -17.80
CA LEU A 63 5.12 20.40 -17.94
C LEU A 63 5.32 19.34 -16.86
N TYR A 64 6.56 19.01 -16.54
CA TYR A 64 6.88 18.08 -15.44
C TYR A 64 6.42 18.63 -14.08
N GLY A 65 6.69 19.92 -13.82
CA GLY A 65 6.21 20.61 -12.63
C GLY A 65 4.68 20.64 -12.54
N LEU A 66 3.99 20.88 -13.66
CA LEU A 66 2.53 20.84 -13.70
C LEU A 66 2.00 19.43 -13.41
N ALA A 67 2.60 18.40 -14.01
CA ALA A 67 2.24 17.01 -13.75
C ALA A 67 2.47 16.65 -12.27
N PHE A 68 3.57 17.12 -11.68
CA PHE A 68 3.85 16.96 -10.26
C PHE A 68 2.78 17.64 -9.39
N ILE A 69 2.45 18.90 -9.67
CA ILE A 69 1.40 19.62 -8.94
C ILE A 69 0.06 18.89 -9.07
N ALA A 70 -0.33 18.45 -10.28
CA ALA A 70 -1.57 17.71 -10.51
C ALA A 70 -1.58 16.36 -9.75
N PHE A 71 -0.44 15.68 -9.69
CA PHE A 71 -0.28 14.45 -8.92
C PHE A 71 -0.52 14.69 -7.43
N TYR A 72 0.11 15.72 -6.85
CA TYR A 72 -0.10 16.06 -5.43
C TYR A 72 -1.51 16.60 -5.15
N PHE A 73 -2.10 17.33 -6.09
CA PHE A 73 -3.47 17.83 -5.96
C PHE A 73 -4.49 16.69 -5.83
N SER A 74 -4.25 15.57 -6.50
CA SER A 74 -5.08 14.36 -6.37
C SER A 74 -5.14 13.83 -4.93
N PHE A 75 -4.05 13.99 -4.15
CA PHE A 75 -4.02 13.66 -2.73
C PHE A 75 -4.81 14.65 -1.88
N VAL A 76 -4.71 15.93 -2.18
CA VAL A 76 -5.46 16.99 -1.49
C VAL A 76 -6.96 16.75 -1.65
N VAL A 77 -7.43 16.49 -2.88
CA VAL A 77 -8.85 16.18 -3.16
C VAL A 77 -9.29 14.96 -2.35
N ARG A 78 -8.46 13.92 -2.26
CA ARG A 78 -8.77 12.75 -1.45
C ARG A 78 -8.88 13.12 0.03
N ALA A 79 -7.94 13.88 0.58
CA ALA A 79 -7.96 14.31 1.98
C ALA A 79 -9.20 15.17 2.31
N VAL A 80 -9.53 16.16 1.47
CA VAL A 80 -10.73 17.00 1.61
C VAL A 80 -12.00 16.14 1.55
N ARG A 81 -12.07 15.15 0.64
CA ARG A 81 -13.23 14.26 0.56
C ARG A 81 -13.46 13.49 1.86
N TRP A 82 -12.39 12.99 2.49
CA TRP A 82 -12.48 12.33 3.79
C TRP A 82 -12.80 13.32 4.90
N GLU A 83 -12.25 14.53 4.86
CA GLU A 83 -12.56 15.59 5.83
C GLU A 83 -14.05 15.94 5.83
N VAL A 84 -14.65 16.12 4.65
CA VAL A 84 -16.09 16.40 4.51
C VAL A 84 -16.93 15.26 5.07
N LEU A 85 -16.49 14.01 4.91
CA LEU A 85 -17.18 12.85 5.47
C LEU A 85 -17.13 12.83 7.00
N LEU A 86 -15.97 13.12 7.60
CA LEU A 86 -15.80 13.17 9.05
C LEU A 86 -16.52 14.38 9.68
N ARG A 87 -16.49 15.54 9.01
CA ARG A 87 -17.23 16.74 9.45
C ARG A 87 -18.74 16.49 9.47
N ASN A 88 -19.27 15.73 8.51
CA ASN A 88 -20.68 15.33 8.51
C ASN A 88 -21.06 14.41 9.67
N THR A 89 -20.09 13.75 10.32
CA THR A 89 -20.32 12.91 11.51
C THR A 89 -20.26 13.70 12.82
N GLY A 90 -20.00 15.02 12.78
CA GLY A 90 -19.96 15.91 13.95
C GLY A 90 -18.57 16.05 14.59
N GLU A 91 -17.55 15.39 14.05
CA GLU A 91 -16.17 15.47 14.54
C GLU A 91 -15.40 16.62 13.86
N GLN A 92 -14.97 17.60 14.66
CA GLN A 92 -14.17 18.73 14.18
C GLN A 92 -12.68 18.33 14.16
N THR A 93 -12.26 17.66 13.10
CA THR A 93 -10.84 17.34 12.88
C THR A 93 -10.15 18.46 12.12
N HIS A 94 -8.91 18.76 12.52
CA HIS A 94 -8.08 19.76 11.83
C HIS A 94 -7.62 19.18 10.48
N PHE A 95 -7.87 19.91 9.38
CA PHE A 95 -7.48 19.48 8.03
C PHE A 95 -6.00 19.06 7.92
N GLY A 96 -5.11 19.77 8.64
CA GLY A 96 -3.68 19.48 8.65
C GLY A 96 -3.33 18.10 9.21
N GLU A 97 -4.01 17.65 10.27
CA GLU A 97 -3.78 16.33 10.85
C GLU A 97 -4.34 15.23 9.95
N LEU A 98 -5.54 15.43 9.41
CA LEU A 98 -6.16 14.46 8.49
C LEU A 98 -5.35 14.31 7.20
N PHE A 99 -4.84 15.41 6.67
CA PHE A 99 -3.95 15.38 5.50
C PHE A 99 -2.66 14.61 5.77
N HIS A 100 -2.03 14.81 6.95
CA HIS A 100 -0.87 14.02 7.36
C HIS A 100 -1.19 12.54 7.46
N ILE A 101 -2.31 12.17 8.09
CA ILE A 101 -2.74 10.77 8.21
C ILE A 101 -2.96 10.15 6.83
N VAL A 102 -3.64 10.85 5.91
CA VAL A 102 -3.90 10.36 4.55
C VAL A 102 -2.60 10.18 3.75
N ILE A 103 -1.67 11.13 3.83
CA ILE A 103 -0.35 11.00 3.20
C ILE A 103 0.43 9.84 3.81
N LEU A 104 0.45 9.71 5.13
CA LEU A 104 1.22 8.68 5.82
C LEU A 104 0.64 7.29 5.53
N ALA A 105 -0.68 7.15 5.51
CA ALA A 105 -1.37 5.93 5.13
C ALA A 105 -1.12 5.56 3.66
N TRP A 106 -1.09 6.54 2.76
CA TRP A 106 -0.75 6.29 1.36
C TRP A 106 0.71 5.89 1.18
N PHE A 107 1.62 6.61 1.84
CA PHE A 107 3.05 6.30 1.84
C PHE A 107 3.30 4.89 2.37
N ALA A 108 2.68 4.56 3.51
CA ALA A 108 2.73 3.22 4.09
C ALA A 108 2.18 2.18 3.10
N ASN A 109 1.10 2.47 2.36
CA ASN A 109 0.57 1.53 1.36
C ASN A 109 1.51 1.33 0.15
N CYS A 110 2.24 2.37 -0.25
CA CYS A 110 3.21 2.27 -1.34
C CYS A 110 4.50 1.54 -0.94
N VAL A 111 4.96 1.73 0.31
CA VAL A 111 6.22 1.16 0.80
C VAL A 111 6.02 -0.23 1.40
N LEU A 112 4.91 -0.43 2.10
CA LEU A 112 4.58 -1.71 2.71
C LEU A 112 3.72 -2.51 1.74
N PRO A 113 4.17 -3.68 1.25
CA PRO A 113 3.24 -4.64 0.72
C PRO A 113 2.22 -4.92 1.83
N ALA A 114 0.92 -4.85 1.50
CA ALA A 114 -0.24 -4.81 2.41
C ALA A 114 -0.27 -5.83 3.58
N LYS A 115 0.67 -6.76 3.66
CA LYS A 115 0.86 -7.79 4.69
C LYS A 115 1.72 -7.38 5.89
N MET A 116 2.41 -6.24 5.93
CA MET A 116 3.18 -5.86 7.13
C MET A 116 2.30 -5.45 8.33
N GLY A 117 1.05 -5.02 8.12
CA GLY A 117 0.12 -4.76 9.23
C GLY A 117 -0.29 -6.02 10.01
N ASP A 118 -0.13 -7.19 9.40
CA ASP A 118 -0.42 -8.49 10.02
C ASP A 118 0.81 -9.09 10.74
N PHE A 119 1.97 -8.42 10.68
CA PHE A 119 3.17 -8.79 11.45
C PHE A 119 3.06 -8.38 12.93
N TYR A 120 2.07 -7.55 13.29
CA TYR A 120 1.91 -7.05 14.66
C TYR A 120 0.96 -7.91 15.51
N ARG A 121 0.62 -9.13 15.07
CA ARG A 121 -0.27 -10.03 15.82
C ARG A 121 0.38 -11.34 16.21
#